data_AF-A0A7C2K7I8-F1
#
_entry.id   AF-A0A7C2K7I8-F1
#
_cell.length_a   1.000
_cell.length_b   1.000
_cell.length_c   1.000
_cell.angle_alpha   90.00
_cell.angle_beta   90.00
_cell.angle_gamma   90.00
#
_symmetry.space_group_name_H-M   'P 1'
#
loop_
_entity.id
_entity.type
_entity.pdbx_description
1 polymer ?
#
loop_
_entity_poly.entity_id
_entity_poly.type
_entity_poly.pdbx_seq_one_letter_code
_entity_poly.pdbx_strand_id
1 'polypeptide(L)'
;MRTPAGTDCPHYYEDFHRGRARQECRLIARNPRSAPWTADLCRSCRVPRIVLANACPNLILGARVRPGVLGLGRGVEIRAECVLSRVRVSEPEIGCGRCHEVRAAP
;
A
#
# COMPACT_ATOMS: atom_id res chain seq x y z
N MET A 1 5.47 -10.96 -3.96
CA MET A 1 5.58 -11.12 -5.43
C MET A 1 6.20 -9.85 -5.98
N ARG A 2 6.98 -9.98 -7.04
CA ARG A 2 7.63 -8.85 -7.70
C ARG A 2 6.61 -8.13 -8.58
N THR A 3 6.46 -6.82 -8.39
CA THR A 3 5.53 -5.99 -9.19
C THR A 3 6.07 -5.72 -10.60
N PRO A 4 5.26 -5.21 -11.53
CA PRO A 4 5.73 -4.76 -12.85
C PRO A 4 6.75 -3.61 -12.77
N ALA A 5 6.83 -2.91 -11.64
CA ALA A 5 7.85 -1.89 -11.38
C ALA A 5 9.14 -2.47 -10.78
N GLY A 6 9.25 -3.80 -10.62
CA GLY A 6 10.46 -4.48 -10.19
C GLY A 6 10.68 -4.54 -8.67
N THR A 7 9.76 -4.03 -7.86
CA THR A 7 9.82 -4.10 -6.38
C THR A 7 8.91 -5.18 -5.82
N ASP A 8 9.24 -5.74 -4.66
CA ASP A 8 8.35 -6.67 -3.96
C ASP A 8 7.18 -5.96 -3.28
N CYS A 9 5.97 -6.48 -3.47
CA CYS A 9 4.77 -5.98 -2.81
C CYS A 9 3.90 -7.15 -2.35
N PRO A 10 3.46 -7.19 -1.08
CA PRO A 10 2.58 -8.26 -0.58
C PRO A 10 1.16 -8.16 -1.15
N HIS A 11 0.76 -6.99 -1.66
CA HIS A 11 -0.58 -6.75 -2.20
C HIS A 11 -0.67 -6.95 -3.72
N TYR A 12 0.46 -7.20 -4.39
CA TYR A 12 0.46 -7.50 -5.81
C TYR A 12 0.29 -8.99 -6.03
N TYR A 13 -0.54 -9.33 -7.02
CA TYR A 13 -0.73 -10.69 -7.46
C TYR A 13 -0.76 -10.76 -8.98
N GLU A 14 -0.15 -11.80 -9.52
CA GLU A 14 -0.20 -12.15 -10.93
C GLU A 14 -0.39 -13.66 -11.14
N ASP A 15 -1.10 -14.02 -12.21
CA ASP A 15 -1.28 -15.38 -12.70
C ASP A 15 -1.23 -15.37 -14.22
N PHE A 16 -0.12 -15.90 -14.75
CA PHE A 16 0.11 -16.12 -16.17
C PHE A 16 0.02 -17.59 -16.59
N HIS A 17 -0.46 -18.46 -15.70
CA HIS A 17 -0.47 -19.89 -15.95
C HIS A 17 -1.49 -20.25 -17.04
N ARG A 18 -1.07 -21.04 -18.03
CA ARG A 18 -1.93 -21.60 -19.11
C ARG A 18 -2.74 -20.54 -19.86
N GLY A 19 -2.08 -19.47 -20.30
CA GLY A 19 -2.72 -18.42 -21.12
C GLY A 19 -3.58 -17.43 -20.33
N ARG A 20 -3.58 -17.50 -19.01
CA ARG A 20 -4.12 -16.43 -18.16
C ARG A 20 -3.22 -15.20 -18.26
N ALA A 21 -3.80 -14.02 -18.05
CA ALA A 21 -3.08 -12.75 -17.96
C ALA A 21 -3.68 -11.91 -16.83
N ARG A 22 -3.78 -12.49 -15.64
CA ARG A 22 -4.36 -11.81 -14.47
C ARG A 22 -3.26 -11.06 -13.74
N GLN A 23 -3.45 -9.77 -13.55
CA GLN A 23 -2.66 -8.95 -12.63
C GLN A 23 -3.62 -8.11 -11.80
N GLU A 24 -3.33 -7.96 -10.51
CA GLU A 24 -4.15 -7.15 -9.63
C GLU A 24 -3.36 -6.53 -8.47
N CYS A 25 -3.83 -5.37 -8.01
CA CYS A 25 -3.49 -4.83 -6.72
C CYS A 25 -4.62 -5.15 -5.73
N ARG A 26 -4.40 -6.15 -4.87
CA ARG A 26 -5.37 -6.59 -3.85
C ARG A 26 -5.69 -5.53 -2.82
N LEU A 27 -4.81 -4.54 -2.63
CA LEU A 27 -5.05 -3.42 -1.73
C LEU A 27 -6.09 -2.44 -2.30
N ILE A 28 -5.97 -2.10 -3.58
CA ILE A 28 -6.92 -1.22 -4.27
C ILE A 28 -8.23 -1.96 -4.55
N ALA A 29 -8.17 -3.26 -4.87
CA ALA A 29 -9.37 -4.09 -5.11
C ALA A 29 -10.32 -4.17 -3.91
N ARG A 30 -9.81 -3.99 -2.68
CA ARG A 30 -10.63 -3.92 -1.45
C ARG A 30 -11.40 -2.62 -1.31
N ASN A 31 -11.11 -1.61 -2.13
CA ASN A 31 -11.77 -0.32 -2.10
C ASN A 31 -12.71 -0.18 -3.30
N PRO A 32 -14.02 -0.50 -3.16
CA PRO A 32 -14.97 -0.43 -4.26
C PRO A 32 -15.21 1.00 -4.77
N ARG A 33 -14.79 2.03 -4.02
CA ARG A 33 -14.88 3.44 -4.43
C ARG A 33 -13.65 3.92 -5.20
N SER A 34 -12.64 3.07 -5.37
CA SER A 34 -11.45 3.40 -6.16
C SER A 34 -11.73 3.19 -7.65
N ALA A 35 -11.12 4.02 -8.50
CA ALA A 35 -11.02 3.70 -9.91
C ALA A 35 -10.21 2.39 -10.12
N PRO A 36 -10.39 1.68 -11.26
CA PRO A 36 -9.74 0.41 -11.54
C PRO A 36 -8.22 0.51 -11.48
N TRP A 37 -7.52 -0.48 -10.92
CA TRP A 37 -6.05 -0.49 -10.93
C TRP A 37 -5.49 -0.87 -12.32
N THR A 38 -4.28 -0.39 -12.64
CA THR A 38 -3.50 -0.79 -13.82
C THR A 38 -2.02 -0.92 -13.44
N ALA A 39 -1.27 -1.75 -14.18
CA ALA A 39 0.12 -2.12 -13.86
C ALA A 39 1.08 -0.92 -13.75
N ASP A 40 0.87 0.14 -14.53
CA ASP A 40 1.68 1.37 -14.51
C ASP A 40 1.67 2.07 -13.14
N LEU A 41 0.59 1.92 -12.36
CA LEU A 41 0.49 2.54 -11.04
C LEU A 41 1.53 2.03 -10.07
N CYS A 42 2.07 0.82 -10.27
CA CYS A 42 3.14 0.28 -9.45
C CYS A 42 4.38 1.18 -9.45
N ARG A 43 4.65 1.93 -10.53
CA ARG A 43 5.81 2.83 -10.61
C ARG A 43 5.74 4.01 -9.63
N SER A 44 4.54 4.42 -9.25
CA SER A 44 4.31 5.56 -8.33
C SER A 44 3.81 5.14 -6.95
N CYS A 45 3.64 3.84 -6.72
CA CYS A 45 3.06 3.31 -5.49
C CYS A 45 4.10 3.25 -4.37
N ARG A 46 3.83 3.87 -3.22
CA ARG A 46 4.74 3.83 -2.05
C ARG A 46 4.56 2.60 -1.15
N VAL A 47 3.55 1.76 -1.39
CA VAL A 47 3.25 0.58 -0.54
C VAL A 47 4.47 -0.35 -0.35
N PRO A 48 5.24 -0.71 -1.40
CA PRO A 48 6.46 -1.51 -1.23
C PRO A 48 7.44 -0.91 -0.21
N ARG A 49 7.70 0.39 -0.30
CA ARG A 49 8.58 1.12 0.62
C ARG A 49 8.05 1.11 2.05
N ILE A 50 6.74 1.32 2.24
CA ILE A 50 6.10 1.33 3.56
C ILE A 50 6.24 -0.03 4.23
N VAL A 51 5.88 -1.11 3.52
CA VAL A 51 5.94 -2.48 4.08
C VAL A 51 7.38 -2.88 4.42
N LEU A 52 8.35 -2.45 3.59
CA LEU A 52 9.76 -2.71 3.85
C LEU A 52 10.28 -1.96 5.09
N ALA A 53 9.87 -0.70 5.28
CA ALA A 53 10.32 0.14 6.39
C ALA A 53 9.59 -0.13 7.71
N ASN A 54 8.32 -0.53 7.65
CA ASN A 54 7.46 -0.67 8.82
C ASN A 54 6.73 -2.01 8.82
N ALA A 55 7.20 -2.92 9.67
CA ALA A 55 6.62 -4.24 9.89
C ALA A 55 5.63 -4.31 11.06
N CYS A 56 5.14 -3.16 11.56
CA CYS A 56 4.21 -3.13 12.69
C CYS A 56 2.90 -3.85 12.32
N PRO A 57 2.50 -4.92 13.05
CA PRO A 57 1.28 -5.69 12.72
C PRO A 57 0.00 -4.88 12.94
N ASN A 58 0.09 -3.78 13.72
CA ASN A 58 -1.02 -2.89 13.99
C ASN A 58 -1.20 -1.80 12.92
N LEU A 59 -0.31 -1.69 11.93
CA LEU A 59 -0.44 -0.73 10.85
C LEU A 59 -1.27 -1.32 9.72
N ILE A 60 -2.45 -0.75 9.48
CA ILE A 60 -3.30 -1.11 8.35
C ILE A 60 -3.16 -0.07 7.24
N LEU A 61 -3.04 -0.55 6.01
CA LEU A 61 -2.99 0.30 4.82
C LEU A 61 -4.32 0.24 4.07
N GLY A 62 -4.74 1.39 3.56
CA GLY A 62 -5.76 1.52 2.53
C GLY A 62 -5.17 2.23 1.33
N ALA A 63 -5.65 1.89 0.13
CA ALA A 63 -5.23 2.57 -1.08
C ALA A 63 -6.40 2.90 -2.00
N ARG A 64 -6.24 3.94 -2.81
CA ARG A 64 -7.11 4.25 -3.94
C ARG A 64 -6.30 4.86 -5.06
N VAL A 65 -6.83 4.74 -6.27
CA VAL A 65 -6.30 5.48 -7.42
C VAL A 65 -6.64 6.96 -7.25
N ARG A 66 -5.61 7.81 -7.31
CA ARG A 66 -5.76 9.26 -7.41
C ARG A 66 -5.84 9.63 -8.90
N PRO A 67 -6.89 10.35 -9.34
CA PRO A 67 -6.98 10.80 -10.71
C PRO A 67 -5.85 11.78 -11.04
N GLY A 68 -5.42 11.74 -12.30
CA GLY A 68 -4.55 12.74 -12.90
C GLY A 68 -5.34 13.86 -13.58
N VAL A 69 -4.65 14.89 -14.07
CA VAL A 69 -5.25 15.91 -14.95
C VAL A 69 -5.14 15.40 -16.38
N LEU A 70 -6.27 15.28 -17.10
CA LEU A 70 -6.32 14.72 -18.46
C LEU A 70 -5.63 13.34 -18.59
N GLY A 71 -5.68 12.52 -17.53
CA GLY A 71 -5.02 11.21 -17.49
C GLY A 71 -3.53 11.24 -17.11
N LEU A 72 -2.89 12.42 -17.11
CA LEU A 72 -1.49 12.60 -16.72
C LEU A 72 -1.35 12.74 -15.20
N GLY A 73 -0.32 12.10 -14.63
CA GLY A 73 -0.03 12.21 -13.19
C GLY A 73 -0.98 11.42 -12.29
N ARG A 74 -1.67 10.42 -12.87
CA ARG A 74 -2.41 9.40 -12.12
C ARG A 74 -1.46 8.68 -11.16
N GLY A 75 -1.94 8.34 -9.97
CA GLY A 75 -1.10 7.67 -8.97
C GLY A 75 -1.89 6.93 -7.91
N VAL A 76 -1.19 6.52 -6.86
CA VAL A 76 -1.80 5.79 -5.73
C VAL A 76 -1.80 6.70 -4.49
N GLU A 77 -2.99 7.01 -3.98
CA GLU A 77 -3.14 7.61 -2.66
C GLU A 77 -3.20 6.50 -1.61
N ILE A 78 -2.38 6.64 -0.57
CA ILE A 78 -2.28 5.68 0.53
C ILE A 78 -2.76 6.35 1.80
N ARG A 79 -3.58 5.61 2.55
CA ARG A 79 -4.00 5.96 3.91
C ARG A 79 -3.46 4.89 4.84
N ALA A 80 -3.03 5.30 6.02
CA ALA A 80 -2.50 4.41 7.02
C ALA A 80 -3.10 4.73 8.37
N GLU A 81 -3.47 3.69 9.10
CA GLU A 81 -4.08 3.81 10.42
C GLU A 81 -3.45 2.76 11.34
N CYS A 82 -3.24 3.13 12.59
CA CYS A 82 -2.81 2.19 13.61
C CYS A 82 -4.02 1.70 14.38
N VAL A 83 -4.32 0.40 14.34
CA VAL A 83 -5.51 -0.15 15.01
C VAL A 83 -5.38 -0.15 16.54
N LEU A 84 -4.15 -0.22 17.06
CA LEU A 84 -3.88 -0.21 18.50
C LEU A 84 -4.13 1.17 19.11
N SER A 85 -3.52 2.21 18.52
CA SER A 85 -3.64 3.59 19.02
C SER A 85 -4.81 4.37 18.43
N ARG A 86 -5.48 3.80 17.42
CA ARG A 86 -6.65 4.38 16.72
C ARG A 86 -6.38 5.75 16.11
N VAL A 87 -5.14 5.99 15.67
CA VAL A 87 -4.74 7.23 15.01
C VAL A 87 -4.44 7.00 13.54
N ARG A 88 -4.67 8.04 12.74
CA ARG A 88 -4.11 8.12 11.39
C ARG A 88 -2.60 8.29 11.49
N VAL A 89 -1.87 7.53 10.67
CA VAL A 89 -0.42 7.60 10.59
C VAL A 89 -0.05 8.44 9.36
N SER A 90 0.52 9.62 9.58
CA SER A 90 0.97 10.53 8.51
C SER A 90 2.19 10.00 7.76
N GLU A 91 3.12 9.40 8.49
CA GLU A 91 4.37 8.82 7.98
C GLU A 91 4.37 7.30 8.21
N PRO A 92 3.68 6.53 7.35
CA PRO A 92 3.53 5.09 7.53
C PRO A 92 4.86 4.32 7.49
N GLU A 93 5.88 4.87 6.84
CA GLU A 93 7.24 4.34 6.86
C GLU A 93 7.87 4.37 8.27
N ILE A 94 7.43 5.26 9.17
CA ILE A 94 7.93 5.40 10.56
C ILE A 94 6.98 4.69 11.53
N GLY A 95 5.67 4.84 11.34
CA GLY A 95 4.64 4.26 12.22
C GLY A 95 4.02 5.28 13.16
N CYS A 96 3.22 4.80 14.12
CA CYS A 96 2.41 5.66 14.99
C CYS A 96 3.15 6.23 16.22
N GLY A 97 4.41 5.85 16.42
CA GLY A 97 5.21 6.22 17.61
C GLY A 97 4.83 5.48 18.90
N ARG A 98 3.64 4.89 18.99
CA ARG A 98 3.07 4.33 20.24
C ARG A 98 3.21 2.81 20.41
N CYS A 99 3.25 2.05 19.31
CA CYS A 99 3.24 0.58 19.36
C CYS A 99 4.49 -0.03 19.99
N HIS A 100 5.59 0.72 20.07
CA HIS A 100 6.90 0.23 20.50
C HIS A 100 7.52 1.14 21.57
N GLU A 101 6.69 1.89 22.29
CA GLU A 101 7.16 2.66 23.45
C GLU A 101 7.65 1.68 24.51
N VAL A 102 8.97 1.58 24.65
CA VAL A 102 9.57 0.93 25.82
C VAL A 102 9.35 1.89 26.97
N ARG A 103 8.47 1.53 27.90
CA ARG A 103 8.41 2.22 29.19
C ARG A 103 9.79 2.13 29.81
N ALA A 104 10.49 3.26 29.94
CA ALA A 104 11.63 3.33 30.84
C ALA A 104 11.09 3.03 32.24
N ALA A 105 11.60 1.96 32.87
CA ALA A 105 11.28 1.67 34.26
C ALA A 105 11.72 2.87 35.13
N PRO A 106 10.94 3.22 36.17
CA PRO A 106 11.30 4.30 37.10
C PRO A 106 12.59 4.02 37.85
#